data_AF-A0AAV0VS18-F1
#
_entry.id   AF-A0AAV0VS18-F1
#
_cell.length_a   1.000
_cell.length_b   1.000
_cell.length_c   1.000
_cell.angle_alpha   90.00
_cell.angle_beta   90.00
_cell.angle_gamma   90.00
#
_symmetry.space_group_name_H-M   'P 1'
#
loop_
_entity.id
_entity.type
_entity.pdbx_description
1 polymer ?
#
loop_
_entity_poly.entity_id
_entity_poly.type
_entity_poly.pdbx_seq_one_letter_code
_entity_poly.pdbx_strand_id
1 'polypeptide(L)'
;MHLLWPSGVKYKEVLLFVSDATPNMVKSANSLTMLYPNLINLTCLAHGIHRISECLRNEYSTVDKLIATIKKVFLKAPSRIIKLRELFPNLPLPPQPIITRWGTWLNAVEHYSNNFDSIKHTVISHLDDEAESIKKSKELFEDKHLQNDLAYLKSNFCFLIQAITNLEKSTLSLDESLNIILNVKDKLNKCNGRAAEL
;
A
#
# COMPACT_ATOMS: atom_id res chain seq x y z
N MET A 1 33.06 7.01 7.32
CA MET A 1 32.95 7.19 8.79
C MET A 1 33.80 8.32 9.36
N HIS A 2 34.91 8.76 8.72
CA HIS A 2 35.68 9.93 9.18
C HIS A 2 34.87 11.23 9.32
N LEU A 3 33.75 11.36 8.61
CA LEU A 3 32.85 12.52 8.73
C LEU A 3 32.09 12.57 10.07
N LEU A 4 31.66 11.41 10.60
CA LEU A 4 30.93 11.32 11.87
C LEU A 4 31.89 11.10 13.05
N TRP A 5 32.94 10.31 12.84
CA TRP A 5 33.97 10.05 13.85
C TRP A 5 35.37 10.17 13.23
N PRO A 6 35.98 11.38 13.27
CA PRO A 6 37.30 11.61 12.71
C PRO A 6 38.38 10.75 13.35
N SER A 7 38.25 10.47 14.65
CA SER A 7 39.19 9.73 15.48
C SER A 7 38.95 8.21 15.53
N GLY A 8 38.10 7.68 14.64
CA GLY A 8 37.77 6.25 14.59
C GLY A 8 36.38 5.93 15.13
N VAL A 9 35.87 4.76 14.74
CA VAL A 9 34.47 4.36 14.97
C VAL A 9 34.18 4.16 16.45
N LYS A 10 33.13 4.83 16.94
CA LYS A 10 32.68 4.67 18.31
C LYS A 10 31.60 3.59 18.42
N TYR A 11 32.03 2.33 18.42
CA TYR A 11 31.14 1.16 18.34
C TYR A 11 30.03 1.13 19.41
N LYS A 12 30.31 1.58 20.64
CA LYS A 12 29.31 1.64 21.73
C LYS A 12 28.29 2.78 21.58
N GLU A 13 28.59 3.78 20.75
CA GLU A 13 27.71 4.93 20.50
C GLU A 13 26.76 4.69 19.30
N VAL A 14 26.85 3.53 18.64
CA VAL A 14 25.86 3.12 17.63
C VAL A 14 24.70 2.43 18.32
N LEU A 15 23.59 3.15 18.45
CA LEU A 15 22.45 2.72 19.28
C LEU A 15 21.27 2.16 18.48
N LEU A 16 21.02 2.67 17.27
CA LEU A 16 19.82 2.34 16.51
C LEU A 16 20.16 1.88 15.11
N PHE A 17 19.59 0.74 14.71
CA PHE A 17 19.51 0.30 13.33
C PHE A 17 18.03 0.33 12.90
N VAL A 18 17.63 1.37 12.18
CA VAL A 18 16.26 1.51 11.68
C VAL A 18 16.20 0.95 10.27
N SER A 19 15.44 -0.12 10.07
CA SER A 19 15.32 -0.80 8.77
C SER A 19 13.91 -1.34 8.52
N ASP A 20 13.61 -1.68 7.27
CA ASP A 20 12.42 -2.51 7.03
C ASP A 20 12.60 -3.91 7.66
N ALA A 21 11.51 -4.59 7.96
CA ALA A 21 11.55 -5.89 8.64
C ALA A 21 11.79 -7.05 7.65
N THR A 22 12.45 -6.79 6.53
CA THR A 22 12.73 -7.83 5.54
C THR A 22 13.76 -8.83 6.08
N PRO A 23 13.70 -10.13 5.73
CA PRO A 23 14.54 -11.16 6.33
C PRO A 23 16.05 -10.88 6.23
N ASN A 24 16.50 -10.30 5.13
CA ASN A 24 17.90 -9.91 4.92
C ASN A 24 18.30 -8.72 5.82
N MET A 25 17.42 -7.74 6.05
CA MET A 25 17.71 -6.63 6.95
C MET A 25 17.76 -7.08 8.40
N VAL A 26 16.86 -7.98 8.82
CA VAL A 26 16.91 -8.62 10.15
C VAL A 26 18.22 -9.41 10.33
N LYS A 27 18.61 -10.22 9.35
CA LYS A 27 19.89 -10.96 9.39
C LYS A 27 21.11 -10.04 9.44
N SER A 28 21.05 -8.92 8.72
CA SER A 28 22.11 -7.90 8.73
C SER A 28 22.19 -7.23 10.11
N ALA A 29 21.05 -6.82 10.69
CA ALA A 29 20.98 -6.26 12.03
C ALA A 29 21.58 -7.21 13.08
N ASN A 30 21.24 -8.50 13.02
CA ASN A 30 21.81 -9.52 13.92
C ASN A 30 23.32 -9.69 13.74
N SER A 31 23.85 -9.50 12.53
CA SER A 31 25.30 -9.52 12.32
C SER A 31 25.96 -8.28 12.90
N LEU A 32 25.29 -7.13 12.80
CA LEU A 32 25.78 -5.84 13.29
C LEU A 32 25.82 -5.77 14.83
N THR A 33 24.93 -6.46 15.55
CA THR A 33 24.97 -6.49 17.03
C THR A 33 26.27 -7.07 17.59
N MET A 34 26.96 -7.94 16.83
CA MET A 34 28.30 -8.44 17.22
C MET A 34 29.36 -7.33 17.23
N LEU A 35 29.23 -6.34 16.33
CA LEU A 35 30.16 -5.21 16.21
C LEU A 35 29.74 -4.03 17.08
N TYR A 36 28.44 -3.86 17.31
CA TYR A 36 27.83 -2.74 18.00
C TYR A 36 27.03 -3.26 19.21
N PRO A 37 27.66 -3.38 20.39
CA PRO A 37 27.08 -4.09 21.53
C PRO A 37 25.82 -3.44 22.12
N ASN A 38 25.59 -2.16 21.85
CA ASN A 38 24.43 -1.40 22.33
C ASN A 38 23.36 -1.19 21.23
N LEU A 39 23.50 -1.87 20.08
CA LEU A 39 22.63 -1.66 18.93
C LEU A 39 21.26 -2.30 19.14
N ILE A 40 20.21 -1.50 18.96
CA ILE A 40 18.82 -1.92 18.93
C ILE A 40 18.35 -1.92 17.48
N ASN A 41 17.84 -3.07 17.01
CA ASN A 41 17.19 -3.18 15.72
C ASN A 41 15.73 -2.71 15.83
N LEU A 42 15.38 -1.64 15.13
CA LEU A 42 14.04 -1.07 15.10
C LEU A 42 13.43 -1.22 13.71
N THR A 43 12.23 -1.78 13.64
CA THR A 43 11.46 -1.77 12.39
C THR A 43 11.01 -0.35 12.07
N CYS A 44 11.25 0.09 10.84
CA CYS A 44 10.80 1.37 10.32
C CYS A 44 9.28 1.52 10.52
N LEU A 45 8.86 2.65 11.11
CA LEU A 45 7.46 2.93 11.42
C LEU A 45 6.57 2.94 10.17
N ALA A 46 7.05 3.54 9.08
CA ALA A 46 6.34 3.52 7.80
C ALA A 46 6.14 2.09 7.27
N HIS A 47 7.15 1.23 7.44
CA HIS A 47 7.04 -0.19 7.11
C HIS A 47 6.03 -0.92 8.02
N GLY A 48 6.03 -0.61 9.32
CA GLY A 48 5.05 -1.13 10.27
C GLY A 48 3.61 -0.84 9.84
N ILE A 49 3.34 0.41 9.42
CA ILE A 49 2.02 0.79 8.87
C ILE A 49 1.74 0.06 7.55
N HIS A 50 2.74 -0.04 6.65
CA HIS A 50 2.56 -0.74 5.39
C HIS A 50 2.14 -2.22 5.58
N ARG A 51 2.63 -2.90 6.61
CA ARG A 51 2.20 -4.27 6.92
C ARG A 51 0.72 -4.40 7.22
N ILE A 52 0.07 -3.34 7.72
CA ILE A 52 -1.39 -3.30 7.90
C ILE A 52 -2.08 -3.35 6.55
N SER A 53 -1.59 -2.58 5.56
CA SER A 53 -2.09 -2.64 4.18
C SER A 53 -1.92 -4.03 3.57
N GLU A 54 -0.84 -4.75 3.87
CA GLU A 54 -0.63 -6.12 3.38
C GLU A 54 -1.59 -7.12 4.05
N CYS A 55 -1.90 -6.93 5.34
CA CYS A 55 -2.92 -7.73 6.03
C CYS A 55 -4.30 -7.53 5.38
N LEU A 56 -4.70 -6.28 5.14
CA LEU A 56 -5.94 -5.95 4.45
C LEU A 56 -5.97 -6.51 3.02
N ARG A 57 -4.86 -6.42 2.29
CA ARG A 57 -4.77 -6.98 0.94
C ARG A 57 -5.02 -8.48 0.91
N ASN A 58 -4.49 -9.21 1.90
CA ASN A 58 -4.70 -10.65 2.02
C ASN A 58 -6.16 -10.98 2.39
N GLU A 59 -6.76 -10.21 3.29
CA GLU A 59 -8.15 -10.43 3.74
C GLU A 59 -9.16 -10.12 2.62
N TYR A 60 -8.96 -9.03 1.87
CA TYR A 60 -9.83 -8.58 0.79
C TYR A 60 -9.35 -9.11 -0.56
N SER A 61 -9.20 -10.43 -0.65
CA SER A 61 -8.65 -11.09 -1.84
C SER A 61 -9.44 -10.83 -3.13
N THR A 62 -10.76 -10.59 -3.06
CA THR A 62 -11.57 -10.21 -4.23
C THR A 62 -11.19 -8.82 -4.74
N VAL A 63 -10.97 -7.85 -3.85
CA VAL A 63 -10.50 -6.50 -4.19
C VAL A 63 -9.09 -6.58 -4.80
N ASP A 64 -8.19 -7.36 -4.22
CA ASP A 64 -6.84 -7.55 -4.75
C ASP A 64 -6.87 -8.18 -6.17
N LYS A 65 -7.71 -9.21 -6.37
CA LYS A 65 -7.93 -9.83 -7.68
C LYS A 65 -8.50 -8.83 -8.69
N LEU A 66 -9.44 -7.97 -8.30
CA LEU A 66 -9.98 -6.93 -9.17
C LEU A 66 -8.86 -6.00 -9.64
N ILE A 67 -8.10 -5.43 -8.70
CA ILE A 67 -7.01 -4.50 -8.99
C ILE A 67 -5.98 -5.16 -9.94
N ALA A 68 -5.57 -6.39 -9.64
CA ALA A 68 -4.61 -7.12 -10.46
C ALA A 68 -5.15 -7.44 -11.87
N THR A 69 -6.43 -7.76 -11.99
CA THR A 69 -7.05 -8.15 -13.26
C THR A 69 -7.32 -6.94 -14.13
N ILE A 70 -7.88 -5.86 -13.58
CA ILE A 70 -8.10 -4.62 -14.31
C ILE A 70 -6.77 -4.00 -14.76
N LYS A 71 -5.73 -4.10 -13.94
CA LYS A 71 -4.36 -3.74 -14.38
C LYS A 71 -4.01 -4.47 -15.67
N LYS A 72 -4.24 -5.79 -15.76
CA LYS A 72 -3.99 -6.57 -16.99
C LYS A 72 -4.90 -6.18 -18.16
N VAL A 73 -6.13 -5.74 -17.89
CA VAL A 73 -7.03 -5.20 -18.93
C VAL A 73 -6.39 -3.98 -19.57
N PHE A 74 -5.90 -3.01 -18.82
CA PHE A 74 -5.36 -1.78 -19.44
C PHE A 74 -3.86 -1.83 -19.75
N LEU A 75 -3.11 -2.77 -19.18
CA LEU A 75 -1.67 -2.91 -19.38
C LEU A 75 -1.36 -3.22 -20.85
N LYS A 76 -0.59 -2.32 -21.49
CA LYS A 76 -0.14 -2.45 -22.89
C LYS A 76 -1.29 -2.61 -23.89
N ALA A 77 -2.46 -2.04 -23.60
CA ALA A 77 -3.62 -2.09 -24.49
C ALA A 77 -4.12 -0.68 -24.86
N PRO A 78 -3.47 -0.02 -25.84
CA PRO A 78 -3.81 1.36 -26.23
C PRO A 78 -5.26 1.53 -26.65
N SER A 79 -5.84 0.57 -27.39
CA SER A 79 -7.24 0.62 -27.82
C SER A 79 -8.22 0.68 -26.65
N ARG A 80 -7.99 -0.12 -25.60
CA ARG A 80 -8.82 -0.12 -24.38
C ARG A 80 -8.65 1.14 -23.54
N ILE A 81 -7.43 1.68 -23.50
CA ILE A 81 -7.14 2.97 -22.86
C ILE A 81 -7.84 4.11 -23.59
N ILE A 82 -7.80 4.13 -24.93
CA ILE A 82 -8.50 5.13 -25.75
C ILE A 82 -9.99 5.03 -25.48
N LYS A 83 -10.57 3.82 -25.49
CA LYS A 83 -11.98 3.61 -25.21
C LYS A 83 -12.41 4.14 -23.84
N LEU A 84 -11.59 3.89 -22.79
CA LEU A 84 -11.84 4.42 -21.46
C LEU A 84 -11.85 5.96 -21.45
N ARG A 85 -10.91 6.59 -22.16
CA ARG A 85 -10.82 8.05 -22.27
C ARG A 85 -11.94 8.67 -23.11
N GLU A 86 -12.42 7.98 -24.14
CA GLU A 86 -13.57 8.43 -24.94
C GLU A 86 -14.84 8.47 -24.09
N LEU A 87 -15.07 7.44 -23.26
CA LEU A 87 -16.24 7.36 -22.39
C LEU A 87 -16.12 8.28 -21.15
N PHE A 88 -14.90 8.37 -20.59
CA PHE A 88 -14.63 9.12 -19.37
C PHE A 88 -13.34 9.95 -19.51
N PRO A 89 -13.37 11.10 -20.21
CA PRO A 89 -12.17 11.90 -20.52
C PRO A 89 -11.39 12.38 -19.29
N ASN A 90 -12.09 12.64 -18.20
CA ASN A 90 -11.50 13.17 -16.96
C ASN A 90 -11.08 12.07 -15.97
N LEU A 91 -11.30 10.80 -16.30
CA LEU A 91 -10.98 9.69 -15.41
C LEU A 91 -9.47 9.36 -15.50
N PRO A 92 -8.72 9.41 -14.39
CA PRO A 92 -7.33 8.99 -14.38
C PRO A 92 -7.20 7.51 -14.75
N LEU A 93 -6.13 7.12 -15.42
CA LEU A 93 -5.94 5.69 -15.69
C LEU A 93 -5.81 4.90 -14.39
N PRO A 94 -6.34 3.66 -14.34
CA PRO A 94 -6.20 2.83 -13.16
C PRO A 94 -4.74 2.72 -12.73
N PRO A 95 -4.44 3.01 -11.45
CA PRO A 95 -3.07 3.02 -10.98
C PRO A 95 -2.48 1.62 -11.09
N GLN A 96 -1.17 1.55 -11.25
CA GLN A 96 -0.45 0.28 -11.24
C GLN A 96 0.20 0.13 -9.86
N PRO A 97 -0.34 -0.72 -8.96
CA PRO A 97 0.34 -1.01 -7.71
C PRO A 97 1.73 -1.55 -8.03
N ILE A 98 2.70 -1.00 -7.30
CA ILE A 98 4.09 -1.43 -7.35
C ILE A 98 4.33 -2.12 -6.01
N ILE A 99 4.54 -3.44 -6.06
CA ILE A 99 4.69 -4.28 -4.86
C ILE A 99 5.78 -3.75 -3.93
N THR A 100 6.85 -3.18 -4.50
CA THR A 100 7.99 -2.64 -3.74
C THR A 100 7.78 -1.22 -3.19
N ARG A 101 6.65 -0.55 -3.49
CA ARG A 101 6.34 0.79 -2.97
C ARG A 101 5.15 0.75 -2.02
N TRP A 102 5.39 1.22 -0.80
CA TRP A 102 4.42 1.23 0.29
C TRP A 102 3.19 2.08 -0.04
N GLY A 103 2.00 1.62 0.39
CA GLY A 103 0.73 2.33 0.19
C GLY A 103 0.14 2.30 -1.22
N THR A 104 0.84 1.75 -2.23
CA THR A 104 0.34 1.76 -3.62
C THR A 104 -0.93 0.92 -3.82
N TRP A 105 -1.13 -0.14 -3.02
CA TRP A 105 -2.36 -0.91 -3.06
C TRP A 105 -3.57 -0.11 -2.55
N LEU A 106 -3.44 0.60 -1.43
CA LEU A 106 -4.50 1.47 -0.91
C LEU A 106 -4.80 2.65 -1.84
N ASN A 107 -3.80 3.20 -2.53
CA ASN A 107 -4.03 4.18 -3.61
C ASN A 107 -4.90 3.60 -4.73
N ALA A 108 -4.69 2.33 -5.08
CA ALA A 108 -5.55 1.65 -6.05
C ALA A 108 -6.96 1.45 -5.51
N VAL A 109 -7.11 0.98 -4.28
CA VAL A 109 -8.42 0.87 -3.61
C VAL A 109 -9.18 2.19 -3.67
N GLU A 110 -8.55 3.32 -3.32
CA GLU A 110 -9.16 4.64 -3.37
C GLU A 110 -9.61 5.01 -4.79
N HIS A 111 -8.73 4.78 -5.78
CA HIS A 111 -9.04 5.03 -7.17
C HIS A 111 -10.24 4.22 -7.66
N TYR A 112 -10.27 2.91 -7.41
CA TYR A 112 -11.35 2.03 -7.84
C TYR A 112 -12.66 2.33 -7.10
N SER A 113 -12.59 2.67 -5.81
CA SER A 113 -13.76 3.09 -5.06
C SER A 113 -14.37 4.39 -5.61
N ASN A 114 -13.54 5.37 -5.99
CA ASN A 114 -13.99 6.64 -6.56
C ASN A 114 -14.56 6.51 -7.98
N ASN A 115 -14.11 5.52 -8.74
CA ASN A 115 -14.40 5.40 -10.17
C ASN A 115 -15.10 4.09 -10.53
N PHE A 116 -15.74 3.44 -9.54
CA PHE A 116 -16.25 2.06 -9.67
C PHE A 116 -17.19 1.91 -10.86
N ASP A 117 -18.21 2.75 -10.94
CA ASP A 117 -19.24 2.65 -11.98
C ASP A 117 -18.67 2.93 -13.38
N SER A 118 -17.79 3.92 -13.51
CA SER A 118 -17.14 4.26 -14.78
C SER A 118 -16.26 3.12 -15.30
N ILE A 119 -15.46 2.51 -14.42
CA ILE A 119 -14.58 1.39 -14.78
C ILE A 119 -15.43 0.16 -15.09
N LYS A 120 -16.44 -0.14 -14.26
CA LYS A 120 -17.38 -1.26 -14.47
C LYS A 120 -18.11 -1.12 -15.80
N HIS A 121 -18.66 0.05 -16.10
CA HIS A 121 -19.35 0.33 -17.36
C HIS A 121 -18.44 0.17 -18.58
N THR A 122 -17.18 0.61 -18.48
CA THR A 122 -16.21 0.42 -19.55
C THR A 122 -15.96 -1.08 -19.77
N VAL A 123 -15.69 -1.84 -18.71
CA VAL A 123 -15.30 -3.25 -18.83
C VAL A 123 -16.48 -4.15 -19.23
N ILE A 124 -17.66 -3.95 -18.65
CA ILE A 124 -18.83 -4.79 -18.93
C ILE A 124 -19.41 -4.46 -20.31
N SER A 125 -19.64 -3.18 -20.59
CA SER A 125 -20.46 -2.78 -21.74
C SER A 125 -19.67 -2.46 -23.01
N HIS A 126 -18.35 -2.25 -22.91
CA HIS A 126 -17.55 -1.73 -24.04
C HIS A 126 -16.32 -2.56 -24.38
N LEU A 127 -16.04 -3.64 -23.66
CA LEU A 127 -14.91 -4.54 -23.93
C LEU A 127 -15.40 -5.96 -24.21
N ASP A 128 -14.91 -6.52 -25.32
CA ASP A 128 -15.22 -7.90 -25.72
C ASP A 128 -14.42 -8.92 -24.91
N ASP A 129 -15.01 -10.11 -24.75
CA ASP A 129 -14.46 -11.20 -23.93
C ASP A 129 -13.30 -11.97 -24.58
N GLU A 130 -12.57 -11.37 -25.51
CA GLU A 130 -11.45 -12.02 -26.18
C GLU A 130 -10.27 -12.28 -25.23
N ALA A 131 -10.05 -11.36 -24.28
CA ALA A 131 -8.98 -11.51 -23.30
C ALA A 131 -9.50 -12.15 -22.01
N GLU A 132 -8.76 -13.13 -21.50
CA GLU A 132 -9.04 -13.80 -20.22
C GLU A 132 -9.13 -12.83 -19.03
N SER A 133 -8.38 -11.72 -19.07
CA SER A 133 -8.49 -10.67 -18.06
C SER A 133 -9.82 -9.91 -18.10
N ILE A 134 -10.43 -9.76 -19.28
CA ILE A 134 -11.73 -9.08 -19.41
C ILE A 134 -12.82 -9.97 -18.84
N LYS A 135 -12.85 -11.26 -19.21
CA LYS A 135 -13.79 -12.25 -18.65
C LYS A 135 -13.76 -12.27 -17.12
N LYS A 136 -12.57 -12.45 -16.55
CA LYS A 136 -12.37 -12.44 -15.09
C LYS A 136 -12.77 -11.12 -14.45
N SER A 137 -12.50 -9.98 -15.09
CA SER A 137 -12.95 -8.69 -14.57
C SER A 137 -14.48 -8.56 -14.58
N LYS A 138 -15.17 -9.06 -15.61
CA LYS A 138 -16.64 -9.07 -15.65
C LYS A 138 -17.22 -9.94 -14.53
N GLU A 139 -16.72 -11.16 -14.36
CA GLU A 139 -17.08 -12.06 -13.25
C GLU A 139 -16.90 -11.39 -11.88
N LEU A 140 -15.78 -10.70 -11.67
CA LEU A 140 -15.53 -9.97 -10.42
C LEU A 140 -16.52 -8.81 -10.21
N PHE A 141 -16.95 -8.12 -11.27
CA PHE A 141 -17.93 -7.04 -11.17
C PHE A 141 -19.37 -7.52 -10.92
N GLU A 142 -19.64 -8.83 -11.01
CA GLU A 142 -20.91 -9.45 -10.61
C GLU A 142 -21.01 -9.65 -9.09
N ASP A 143 -19.87 -9.65 -8.38
CA ASP A 143 -19.85 -9.72 -6.92
C ASP A 143 -20.52 -8.47 -6.31
N LYS A 144 -21.64 -8.70 -5.62
CA LYS A 144 -22.46 -7.67 -4.99
C LYS A 144 -21.76 -6.99 -3.80
N HIS A 145 -20.75 -7.63 -3.22
CA HIS A 145 -20.00 -7.10 -2.08
C HIS A 145 -18.82 -6.23 -2.50
N LEU A 146 -18.31 -6.39 -3.73
CA LEU A 146 -17.08 -5.74 -4.19
C LEU A 146 -17.09 -4.21 -4.04
N GLN A 147 -18.20 -3.56 -4.40
CA GLN A 147 -18.34 -2.11 -4.27
C GLN A 147 -18.36 -1.67 -2.80
N ASN A 148 -19.02 -2.46 -1.94
CA ASN A 148 -19.08 -2.21 -0.51
C ASN A 148 -17.70 -2.40 0.15
N ASP A 149 -16.96 -3.44 -0.23
CA ASP A 149 -15.61 -3.70 0.26
C ASP A 149 -14.64 -2.57 -0.13
N LEU A 150 -14.71 -2.09 -1.38
CA LEU A 150 -13.94 -0.92 -1.83
C LEU A 150 -14.29 0.34 -1.04
N ALA A 151 -15.58 0.61 -0.85
CA ALA A 151 -16.04 1.76 -0.08
C ALA A 151 -15.62 1.68 1.39
N TYR A 152 -15.71 0.49 1.98
CA TYR A 152 -15.28 0.20 3.34
C TYR A 152 -13.78 0.42 3.51
N LEU A 153 -12.96 -0.18 2.63
CA LEU A 153 -11.51 -0.04 2.66
C LEU A 153 -11.08 1.42 2.49
N LYS A 154 -11.69 2.14 1.54
CA LYS A 154 -11.43 3.56 1.31
C LYS A 154 -11.72 4.39 2.57
N SER A 155 -12.91 4.21 3.13
CA SER A 155 -13.38 5.03 4.26
C SER A 155 -12.60 4.78 5.55
N ASN A 156 -12.12 3.56 5.75
CA ASN A 156 -11.48 3.15 7.00
C ASN A 156 -9.96 3.11 6.94
N PHE A 157 -9.32 2.88 5.78
CA PHE A 157 -7.89 2.56 5.72
C PHE A 157 -7.07 3.42 4.75
N CYS A 158 -7.67 4.16 3.81
CA CYS A 158 -6.88 5.01 2.90
C CYS A 158 -6.15 6.16 3.64
N PHE A 159 -6.54 6.51 4.87
CA PHE A 159 -5.77 7.44 5.69
C PHE A 159 -4.33 6.96 5.99
N LEU A 160 -4.08 5.64 5.93
CA LEU A 160 -2.75 5.05 6.13
C LEU A 160 -1.75 5.51 5.06
N ILE A 161 -2.22 5.86 3.86
CA ILE A 161 -1.37 6.40 2.78
C ILE A 161 -0.68 7.68 3.27
N GLN A 162 -1.46 8.62 3.82
CA GLN A 162 -0.92 9.88 4.34
C GLN A 162 0.01 9.66 5.54
N ALA A 163 -0.28 8.69 6.38
CA ALA A 163 0.58 8.34 7.52
C ALA A 163 1.95 7.82 7.05
N ILE A 164 1.97 6.90 6.07
CA ILE A 164 3.20 6.40 5.45
C ILE A 164 3.98 7.55 4.81
N THR A 165 3.34 8.35 3.96
CA THR A 165 3.99 9.48 3.27
C THR A 165 4.56 10.51 4.25
N ASN A 166 3.92 10.72 5.40
CA ASN A 166 4.48 11.61 6.41
C ASN A 166 5.71 11.00 7.08
N LEU A 167 5.65 9.73 7.50
CA LEU A 167 6.77 9.03 8.13
C LEU A 167 7.99 8.83 7.21
N GLU A 168 7.79 8.89 5.89
CA GLU A 168 8.88 8.86 4.90
C GLU A 168 9.63 10.20 4.77
N LYS A 169 9.11 11.30 5.33
CA LYS A 169 9.77 12.61 5.29
C LYS A 169 10.96 12.65 6.26
N SER A 170 12.11 13.11 5.78
CA SER A 170 13.35 13.21 6.56
C SER A 170 13.37 14.34 7.61
N THR A 171 12.32 15.16 7.70
CA THR A 171 12.27 16.36 8.54
C THR A 171 11.48 16.21 9.83
N LEU A 172 10.87 15.04 10.08
CA LEU A 172 10.06 14.84 11.28
C LEU A 172 10.91 14.64 12.53
N SER A 173 10.51 15.27 13.62
CA SER A 173 10.98 14.94 14.97
C SER A 173 10.45 13.57 15.43
N LEU A 174 11.07 13.04 16.49
CA LEU A 174 10.60 11.79 17.12
C LEU A 174 9.18 11.94 17.65
N ASP A 175 8.86 13.05 18.33
CA ASP A 175 7.53 13.32 18.88
C ASP A 175 6.46 13.38 17.77
N GLU A 176 6.74 14.06 16.65
CA GLU A 176 5.81 14.09 15.51
C GLU A 176 5.60 12.70 14.92
N SER A 177 6.66 11.90 14.79
CA SER A 177 6.59 10.53 14.27
C SER A 177 5.76 9.63 15.20
N LEU A 178 5.93 9.75 16.51
CA LEU A 178 5.14 9.01 17.50
C LEU A 178 3.67 9.45 17.49
N ASN A 179 3.40 10.74 17.35
CA ASN A 179 2.03 11.26 17.23
C ASN A 179 1.31 10.70 15.99
N ILE A 180 2.01 10.52 14.86
CA ILE A 180 1.43 9.85 13.68
C ILE A 180 1.01 8.41 14.03
N ILE A 181 1.85 7.66 14.74
CA ILE A 181 1.56 6.28 15.13
C ILE A 181 0.39 6.19 16.11
N LEU A 182 0.34 7.08 17.10
CA LEU A 182 -0.79 7.15 18.04
C LEU A 182 -2.10 7.48 17.31
N ASN A 183 -2.07 8.44 16.39
CA ASN A 183 -3.23 8.77 15.56
C ASN A 183 -3.69 7.60 14.68
N VAL A 184 -2.74 6.81 14.14
CA VAL A 184 -3.05 5.60 13.37
C VAL A 184 -3.73 4.57 14.27
N LYS A 185 -3.17 4.30 15.45
CA LYS A 185 -3.75 3.39 16.45
C LYS A 185 -5.18 3.81 16.82
N ASP A 186 -5.39 5.09 17.12
CA ASP A 186 -6.71 5.60 17.52
C ASP A 186 -7.76 5.50 16.41
N LYS A 187 -7.35 5.70 15.15
CA LYS A 187 -8.25 5.51 14.00
C LYS A 187 -8.59 4.04 13.79
N LEU A 188 -7.60 3.14 13.89
CA LEU A 188 -7.82 1.70 13.76
C LEU A 188 -8.74 1.16 14.86
N ASN A 189 -8.58 1.61 16.10
CA ASN A 189 -9.47 1.25 17.21
C ASN A 189 -10.93 1.70 17.03
N LYS A 190 -11.18 2.65 16.13
CA LYS A 190 -12.52 3.13 15.79
C LYS A 190 -13.10 2.46 14.54
N CYS A 191 -12.30 1.67 13.82
CA CYS A 191 -12.79 0.88 12.70
C CYS A 191 -13.74 -0.19 13.23
N ASN A 192 -14.82 -0.44 12.50
CA ASN A 192 -15.80 -1.49 12.79
C ASN A 192 -15.87 -2.46 11.62
N GLY A 193 -16.40 -3.66 11.82
CA GLY A 193 -16.56 -4.66 10.76
C GLY A 193 -15.35 -5.60 10.62
N ARG A 194 -15.38 -6.45 9.59
CA ARG A 194 -14.48 -7.62 9.45
C ARG A 194 -12.98 -7.33 9.62
N ALA A 195 -12.51 -6.17 9.17
CA ALA A 195 -11.09 -5.83 9.30
C ALA A 195 -10.67 -5.34 10.69
N ALA A 196 -11.62 -4.98 11.56
CA ALA A 196 -11.34 -4.56 12.94
C ALA A 196 -11.09 -5.76 13.88
N GLU A 197 -11.42 -6.97 13.44
CA GLU A 197 -11.25 -8.23 14.17
C GLU A 197 -9.93 -8.95 13.84
N LEU A 198 -9.12 -8.39 12.92
CA LEU A 198 -7.80 -8.89 12.49
C LEU A 198 -6.68 -8.50 13.48
#